data_AF-R7MKV3-F1
#
_entry.id   AF-R7MKV3-F1
#
_cell.length_a   1.000
_cell.length_b   1.000
_cell.length_c   1.000
_cell.angle_alpha   90.00
_cell.angle_beta   90.00
_cell.angle_gamma   90.00
#
_symmetry.space_group_name_H-M   'P 1'
#
loop_
_entity.id
_entity.type
_entity.pdbx_description
1 polymer ?
#
loop_
_entity_poly.entity_id
_entity_poly.type
_entity_poly.pdbx_seq_one_letter_code
_entity_poly.pdbx_strand_id
1 'polypeptide(L)'
;MLKKIICDKFIENEIVFHNGLNVVLGDDIASNSIGKTTLLMIIDFIFGGNDYINKNKDVIENLGHHTFNFIFQFGDELLYFSRNTENPKEITMCDKYFNLIKKISITEYTNRLKQYYKCKIDDFSFRDIIGRFFRIYGKENLNEKKPIQYYEKETFSESIINLIKLFKLYPTIKNLEEQINDIKNKKKFIEEAVKRNFVPNVTKSIFNTNKDKIDKLNSELSDLKKSIISSSVSIENIITQEVIILKQQKIIY
;
A
#
# COMPACT_ATOMS: atom_id res chain seq x y z
N MET A 1 6.42 12.04 -27.27
CA MET A 1 7.33 12.81 -26.40
C MET A 1 6.71 14.16 -26.11
N LEU A 2 6.98 14.76 -24.95
CA LEU A 2 6.50 16.09 -24.61
C LEU A 2 7.12 17.11 -25.58
N LYS A 3 6.28 17.90 -26.26
CA LYS A 3 6.69 18.80 -27.33
C LYS A 3 6.56 20.27 -26.95
N LYS A 4 5.50 20.61 -26.22
CA LYS A 4 5.20 22.00 -25.84
C LYS A 4 4.43 22.06 -24.53
N ILE A 5 4.70 23.09 -23.72
CA ILE A 5 3.90 23.51 -22.57
C ILE A 5 3.52 24.97 -22.77
N ILE A 6 2.28 25.34 -22.43
CA ILE A 6 1.74 26.69 -22.53
C ILE A 6 1.06 27.02 -21.20
N CYS A 7 1.36 28.19 -20.65
CA CYS A 7 0.75 28.71 -19.43
C CYS A 7 0.82 30.24 -19.42
N ASP A 8 -0.27 30.90 -19.03
CA ASP A 8 -0.37 32.36 -18.91
C ASP A 8 0.48 32.93 -17.77
N LYS A 9 0.93 32.07 -16.84
CA LYS A 9 1.80 32.45 -15.72
C LYS A 9 3.29 32.39 -16.04
N PHE A 10 3.68 31.91 -17.21
CA PHE A 10 5.07 31.93 -17.63
C PHE A 10 5.47 33.30 -18.17
N ILE A 11 6.73 33.68 -17.98
CA ILE A 11 7.28 34.90 -18.58
C ILE A 11 7.19 34.82 -20.11
N GLU A 12 7.66 33.70 -20.65
CA GLU A 12 7.39 33.29 -22.01
C GLU A 12 6.25 32.28 -21.96
N ASN A 13 5.07 32.67 -22.42
CA ASN A 13 3.83 31.90 -22.33
C ASN A 13 3.95 30.45 -22.86
N GLU A 14 4.97 30.14 -23.65
CA GLU A 14 5.24 28.81 -24.17
C GLU A 14 6.68 28.33 -23.93
N ILE A 15 6.82 27.03 -23.70
CA ILE A 15 8.09 26.31 -23.65
C ILE A 15 8.03 25.22 -24.71
N VAL A 16 8.95 25.28 -25.68
CA VAL A 16 9.04 24.31 -26.78
C VAL A 16 10.23 23.39 -26.57
N PHE A 17 9.98 22.08 -26.58
CA PHE A 17 11.04 21.08 -26.46
C PHE A 17 11.58 20.68 -27.83
N HIS A 18 12.90 20.52 -27.88
CA HIS A 18 13.64 20.01 -29.02
C HIS A 18 13.85 18.50 -28.90
N ASN A 19 14.18 17.87 -30.03
CA ASN A 19 14.53 16.45 -30.04
C ASN A 19 15.88 16.26 -29.35
N GLY A 20 16.00 15.22 -28.52
CA GLY A 20 17.22 14.91 -27.79
C GLY A 20 17.31 15.60 -26.43
N LEU A 21 18.51 16.02 -26.06
CA LEU A 21 18.80 16.61 -24.76
C LEU A 21 18.32 18.06 -24.71
N ASN A 22 17.43 18.37 -23.78
CA ASN A 22 17.00 19.73 -23.47
C ASN A 22 17.66 20.13 -22.14
N VAL A 23 18.21 21.34 -22.08
CA VAL A 23 18.91 21.85 -20.90
C VAL A 23 18.26 23.16 -20.45
N VAL A 24 17.98 23.28 -19.16
CA VAL A 24 17.49 24.51 -18.54
C VAL A 24 18.65 25.13 -17.78
N LEU A 25 19.23 26.19 -18.34
CA LEU A 25 20.38 26.89 -17.75
C LEU A 25 19.91 27.99 -16.80
N GLY A 26 20.70 28.22 -15.74
CA GLY A 26 20.59 29.44 -14.96
C GLY A 26 21.18 30.64 -15.69
N ASP A 27 20.92 31.82 -15.17
CA ASP A 27 21.61 33.03 -15.60
C ASP A 27 23.06 33.05 -15.07
N ASP A 28 23.91 33.79 -15.77
CA ASP A 28 25.34 33.93 -15.42
C ASP A 28 25.56 34.74 -14.12
N ILE A 29 24.53 35.46 -13.66
CA ILE A 29 24.60 36.37 -12.51
C ILE A 29 24.44 35.63 -11.17
N ALA A 30 24.26 34.30 -11.19
CA ALA A 30 23.94 33.52 -9.99
C ALA A 30 22.77 34.13 -9.21
N SER A 31 21.82 34.79 -9.90
CA SER A 31 20.57 35.13 -9.25
C SER A 31 19.96 33.82 -8.79
N ASN A 32 19.49 33.81 -7.54
CA ASN A 32 18.96 32.60 -6.92
C ASN A 32 18.10 31.86 -7.94
N SER A 33 18.38 30.56 -8.13
CA SER A 33 17.89 29.70 -9.20
C SER A 33 16.36 29.55 -9.24
N ILE A 34 15.66 30.65 -9.49
CA ILE A 34 14.22 30.82 -9.40
C ILE A 34 13.60 30.16 -10.63
N GLY A 35 12.68 29.23 -10.40
CA GLY A 35 11.87 28.59 -11.44
C GLY A 35 12.42 27.31 -12.05
N LYS A 36 13.70 26.95 -11.89
CA LYS A 36 14.26 25.70 -12.46
C LYS A 36 13.60 24.45 -11.85
N THR A 37 13.60 24.37 -10.53
CA THR A 37 12.91 23.30 -9.79
C THR A 37 11.42 23.31 -10.09
N THR A 38 10.80 24.51 -10.14
CA THR A 38 9.39 24.68 -10.46
C THR A 38 9.05 24.13 -11.84
N LEU A 39 9.86 24.41 -12.87
CA LEU A 39 9.66 23.87 -14.22
C LEU A 39 9.75 22.34 -14.23
N LEU A 40 10.72 21.75 -13.55
CA LEU A 40 10.80 20.29 -13.44
C LEU A 40 9.59 19.70 -12.72
N MET A 41 9.06 20.37 -11.69
CA MET A 41 7.83 19.96 -11.01
C MET A 41 6.60 20.10 -11.91
N ILE A 42 6.53 21.13 -12.76
CA ILE A 42 5.48 21.28 -13.78
C ILE A 42 5.55 20.14 -14.79
N ILE A 43 6.74 19.76 -15.23
CA ILE A 43 6.91 18.59 -16.11
C ILE A 43 6.41 17.32 -15.38
N ASP A 44 6.83 17.07 -14.13
CA ASP A 44 6.32 15.93 -13.36
C ASP A 44 4.78 15.96 -13.23
N PHE A 45 4.20 17.14 -13.02
CA PHE A 45 2.75 17.37 -12.99
C PHE A 45 2.11 17.04 -14.34
N ILE A 46 2.64 17.48 -15.47
CA ILE A 46 2.13 17.11 -16.80
C ILE A 46 2.17 15.59 -17.01
N PHE A 47 3.16 14.92 -16.44
CA PHE A 47 3.31 13.47 -16.47
C PHE A 47 2.47 12.74 -15.41
N GLY A 48 1.53 13.41 -14.75
CA GLY A 48 0.57 12.82 -13.80
C GLY A 48 1.04 12.80 -12.34
N GLY A 49 2.16 13.44 -12.01
CA GLY A 49 2.59 13.68 -10.63
C GLY A 49 1.72 14.72 -9.92
N ASN A 50 1.82 14.81 -8.60
CA ASN A 50 1.10 15.80 -7.79
C ASN A 50 2.03 16.67 -6.93
N ASP A 51 3.35 16.49 -7.06
CA ASP A 51 4.33 17.20 -6.23
C ASP A 51 4.24 18.71 -6.40
N TYR A 52 3.96 19.21 -7.61
CA TYR A 52 3.71 20.63 -7.86
C TYR A 52 2.60 21.19 -6.97
N ILE A 53 1.48 20.48 -6.84
CA ILE A 53 0.35 20.91 -5.99
C ILE A 53 0.68 20.78 -4.50
N ASN A 54 1.37 19.70 -4.12
CA ASN A 54 1.64 19.39 -2.72
C ASN A 54 2.75 20.25 -2.12
N LYS A 55 3.75 20.62 -2.93
CA LYS A 55 5.02 21.21 -2.49
C LYS A 55 5.16 22.68 -2.88
N ASN A 56 4.39 23.18 -3.85
CA ASN A 56 4.41 24.59 -4.28
C ASN A 56 3.09 25.29 -3.93
N LYS A 57 2.66 25.18 -2.67
CA LYS A 57 1.43 25.83 -2.19
C LYS A 57 1.53 27.35 -2.29
N ASP A 58 2.71 27.89 -2.00
CA ASP A 58 3.06 29.30 -2.17
C ASP A 58 2.80 29.80 -3.59
N VAL A 59 3.06 28.98 -4.62
CA VAL A 59 2.81 29.37 -6.01
C VAL A 59 1.31 29.51 -6.29
N ILE A 60 0.49 28.60 -5.77
CA ILE A 60 -0.98 28.66 -5.93
C ILE A 60 -1.56 29.83 -5.11
N GLU A 61 -1.04 30.07 -3.91
CA GLU A 61 -1.46 31.18 -3.05
C GLU A 61 -1.17 32.54 -3.68
N ASN A 62 -0.02 32.70 -4.35
CA ASN A 62 0.38 33.98 -4.94
C ASN A 62 -0.13 34.19 -6.38
N LEU A 63 -0.21 33.14 -7.21
CA LEU A 63 -0.57 33.25 -8.63
C LEU A 63 -2.01 32.83 -8.92
N GLY A 64 -2.71 32.29 -7.92
CA GLY A 64 -4.01 31.66 -8.08
C GLY A 64 -3.95 30.34 -8.85
N HIS A 65 -5.12 29.73 -9.00
CA HIS A 65 -5.26 28.55 -9.85
C HIS A 65 -5.02 28.91 -11.31
N HIS A 66 -4.16 28.12 -11.95
CA HIS A 66 -3.77 28.25 -13.34
C HIS A 66 -3.80 26.90 -14.05
N THR A 67 -3.66 26.96 -15.37
CA THR A 67 -3.80 25.83 -16.28
C THR A 67 -2.54 25.65 -17.11
N PHE A 68 -2.09 24.41 -17.23
CA PHE A 68 -1.02 24.01 -18.15
C PHE A 68 -1.64 23.32 -19.34
N ASN A 69 -1.52 23.95 -20.50
CA ASN A 69 -1.83 23.35 -21.80
C ASN A 69 -0.55 22.70 -22.33
N PHE A 70 -0.61 21.49 -22.87
CA PHE A 70 0.59 20.80 -23.33
C PHE A 70 0.31 19.85 -24.48
N ILE A 71 1.36 19.61 -25.27
CA ILE A 71 1.31 18.82 -26.49
C ILE A 71 2.31 17.67 -26.36
N PHE A 72 1.85 16.46 -26.64
CA PHE A 72 2.71 15.32 -26.90
C PHE A 72 2.76 15.03 -28.40
N GLN A 73 3.94 14.71 -28.92
CA GLN A 73 4.14 14.27 -30.30
C GLN A 73 4.66 12.83 -30.34
N PHE A 74 3.95 11.91 -30.99
CA PHE A 74 4.36 10.53 -31.17
C PHE A 74 4.32 10.17 -32.66
N GLY A 75 5.49 10.16 -33.32
CA GLY A 75 5.53 10.11 -34.78
C GLY A 75 4.89 11.37 -35.36
N ASP A 76 3.93 11.19 -36.26
CA ASP A 76 3.17 12.28 -36.89
C ASP A 76 1.93 12.70 -36.08
N GLU A 77 1.61 11.98 -35.00
CA GLU A 77 0.44 12.25 -34.18
C GLU A 77 0.74 13.30 -33.10
N LEU A 78 -0.11 14.33 -33.04
CA LEU A 78 -0.11 15.35 -31.99
C LEU A 78 -1.31 15.14 -31.06
N LEU A 79 -1.03 15.06 -29.77
CA LEU A 79 -2.02 14.92 -28.71
C LEU A 79 -2.03 16.17 -27.86
N TYR A 80 -3.22 16.76 -27.68
CA TYR A 80 -3.42 18.02 -26.97
C TYR A 80 -4.13 17.75 -25.66
N PHE A 81 -3.57 18.30 -24.59
CA PHE A 81 -4.10 18.12 -23.25
C PHE A 81 -3.99 19.41 -22.44
N SER A 82 -4.75 19.45 -21.37
CA SER A 82 -4.74 20.52 -20.40
C SER A 82 -4.91 19.95 -18.99
N ARG A 83 -4.18 20.51 -18.02
CA ARG A 83 -4.30 20.16 -16.59
C ARG A 83 -4.38 21.43 -15.75
N ASN A 84 -5.42 21.53 -14.95
CA ASN A 84 -5.67 22.68 -14.10
C ASN A 84 -5.28 22.36 -12.63
N THR A 85 -4.78 23.36 -11.92
CA THR A 85 -4.32 23.24 -10.52
C THR A 85 -5.46 23.21 -9.49
N GLU A 86 -6.64 23.73 -9.80
CA GLU A 86 -7.87 23.66 -9.01
C GLU A 86 -8.43 22.23 -8.99
N ASN A 87 -8.45 21.58 -10.15
CA ASN A 87 -8.93 20.21 -10.33
C ASN A 87 -7.79 19.28 -10.78
N PRO A 88 -6.75 19.07 -9.94
CA PRO A 88 -5.54 18.39 -10.38
C PRO A 88 -5.75 16.90 -10.65
N LYS A 89 -6.83 16.28 -10.15
CA LYS A 89 -7.09 14.84 -10.34
C LYS A 89 -7.66 14.49 -11.72
N GLU A 90 -7.84 15.48 -12.58
CA GLU A 90 -8.41 15.33 -13.92
C GLU A 90 -7.45 15.87 -14.99
N ILE A 91 -7.55 15.30 -16.18
CA ILE A 91 -6.90 15.79 -17.40
C ILE A 91 -7.99 16.09 -18.41
N THR A 92 -7.91 17.27 -19.00
CA THR A 92 -8.73 17.64 -20.14
C THR A 92 -7.99 17.24 -21.41
N MET A 93 -8.62 16.41 -22.24
CA MET A 93 -8.22 16.24 -23.63
C MET A 93 -8.76 17.40 -24.44
N CYS A 94 -7.92 17.94 -25.32
CA CYS A 94 -8.28 19.08 -26.13
C CYS A 94 -8.17 18.80 -27.63
N ASP A 95 -8.76 19.68 -28.42
CA ASP A 95 -8.41 19.84 -29.84
C ASP A 95 -7.12 20.66 -30.02
N LYS A 96 -6.74 20.91 -31.28
CA LYS A 96 -5.55 21.70 -31.62
C LYS A 96 -5.59 23.17 -31.18
N TYR A 97 -6.77 23.67 -30.81
CA TYR A 97 -6.99 25.03 -30.30
C TYR A 97 -7.15 25.07 -28.78
N PHE A 98 -6.89 23.94 -28.10
CA PHE A 98 -7.08 23.76 -26.66
C PHE A 98 -8.54 23.82 -26.17
N ASN A 99 -9.52 23.64 -27.07
CA ASN A 99 -10.92 23.48 -26.67
C ASN A 99 -11.16 22.10 -26.04
N LEU A 100 -11.95 22.05 -24.97
CA LEU A 100 -12.35 20.82 -24.28
C LEU A 100 -13.01 19.82 -25.24
N ILE A 101 -12.45 18.62 -25.35
CA ILE A 101 -13.10 17.46 -25.99
C ILE A 101 -13.69 16.54 -24.92
N LYS A 102 -12.88 16.14 -23.94
CA LYS A 102 -13.26 15.17 -22.90
C LYS A 102 -12.41 15.37 -21.65
N LYS A 103 -13.00 15.20 -20.46
CA LYS A 103 -12.25 15.05 -19.21
C LYS A 103 -12.01 13.57 -18.89
N ILE A 104 -10.81 13.24 -18.47
CA ILE A 104 -10.40 11.88 -18.10
C ILE A 104 -9.67 11.87 -16.75
N SER A 105 -9.70 10.74 -16.06
CA SER A 105 -8.95 10.58 -14.82
C SER A 105 -7.44 10.53 -15.08
N ILE A 106 -6.63 10.87 -14.07
CA ILE A 106 -5.16 10.72 -14.13
C ILE A 106 -4.75 9.28 -14.46
N THR A 107 -5.48 8.28 -13.95
CA THR A 107 -5.21 6.87 -14.24
C THR A 107 -5.45 6.54 -15.71
N GLU A 108 -6.58 6.97 -16.29
CA GLU A 108 -6.86 6.78 -17.72
C GLU A 108 -5.80 7.47 -18.59
N TYR A 109 -5.44 8.72 -18.25
CA TYR A 109 -4.41 9.48 -18.94
C TYR A 109 -3.03 8.81 -18.90
N THR A 110 -2.57 8.41 -17.72
CA THR A 110 -1.25 7.78 -17.55
C THR A 110 -1.18 6.40 -18.19
N ASN A 111 -2.28 5.64 -18.20
CA ASN A 111 -2.38 4.37 -18.95
C ASN A 111 -2.28 4.60 -20.47
N ARG A 112 -2.89 5.67 -21.00
CA ARG A 112 -2.73 6.05 -22.41
C ARG A 112 -1.29 6.44 -22.74
N LEU A 113 -0.66 7.27 -21.91
CA LEU A 113 0.76 7.59 -22.08
C LEU A 113 1.63 6.33 -22.08
N LYS A 114 1.36 5.38 -21.19
CA LYS A 114 2.06 4.08 -21.16
C LYS A 114 2.01 3.36 -22.52
N GLN A 115 0.84 3.39 -23.17
CA GLN A 115 0.63 2.79 -24.49
C GLN A 115 1.39 3.55 -25.58
N TYR A 116 1.31 4.89 -25.61
CA TYR A 116 2.03 5.72 -26.58
C TYR A 116 3.55 5.59 -26.47
N TYR A 117 4.07 5.50 -25.24
CA TYR A 117 5.49 5.23 -24.98
C TYR A 117 5.89 3.76 -25.20
N LYS A 118 4.94 2.89 -25.59
CA LYS A 118 5.15 1.46 -25.85
C LYS A 118 5.76 0.72 -24.64
N CYS A 119 5.46 1.17 -23.43
CA CYS A 119 5.90 0.56 -22.18
C CYS A 119 5.04 -0.67 -21.85
N LYS A 120 5.32 -1.80 -22.54
CA LYS A 120 4.67 -3.09 -22.29
C LYS A 120 5.31 -3.82 -21.11
N ILE A 121 5.00 -3.36 -19.90
CA ILE A 121 5.41 -3.99 -18.64
C ILE A 121 4.16 -4.20 -17.80
N ASP A 122 3.80 -5.46 -17.57
CA ASP A 122 2.65 -5.82 -16.74
C ASP A 122 2.92 -5.50 -15.26
N ASP A 123 1.86 -5.26 -14.49
CA ASP A 123 1.93 -4.96 -13.05
C ASP A 123 2.85 -3.79 -12.66
N PHE A 124 3.02 -2.83 -13.58
CA PHE A 124 3.86 -1.66 -13.36
C PHE A 124 3.24 -0.40 -13.94
N SER A 125 2.89 0.57 -13.08
CA SER A 125 2.19 1.77 -13.53
C SER A 125 3.13 2.71 -14.30
N PHE A 126 2.57 3.54 -15.18
CA PHE A 126 3.36 4.55 -15.90
C PHE A 126 4.06 5.52 -14.94
N ARG A 127 3.36 5.92 -13.87
CA ARG A 127 3.91 6.79 -12.82
C ARG A 127 5.06 6.17 -12.07
N ASP A 128 4.98 4.87 -11.80
CA ASP A 128 6.07 4.13 -11.16
C ASP A 128 7.33 4.08 -12.05
N ILE A 129 7.16 3.94 -13.37
CA ILE A 129 8.27 3.96 -14.30
C ILE A 129 8.93 5.34 -14.28
N ILE A 130 8.20 6.37 -14.68
CA ILE A 130 8.80 7.69 -14.93
C ILE A 130 9.22 8.38 -13.65
N GLY A 131 8.47 8.19 -12.55
CA GLY A 131 8.74 8.82 -11.28
C GLY A 131 10.11 8.46 -10.71
N ARG A 132 10.60 7.25 -11.02
CA ARG A 132 11.94 6.78 -10.68
C ARG A 132 13.05 7.45 -11.47
N PHE A 133 12.76 8.10 -12.60
CA PHE A 133 13.74 8.83 -13.40
C PHE A 133 13.67 10.36 -13.20
N PHE A 134 12.61 10.88 -12.57
CA PHE A 134 12.58 12.28 -12.16
C PHE A 134 13.49 12.51 -10.96
N ARG A 135 14.48 13.39 -11.09
CA ARG A 135 15.31 13.89 -9.98
C ARG A 135 15.06 15.37 -9.82
N ILE A 136 14.26 15.72 -8.82
CA ILE A 136 13.81 17.10 -8.60
C ILE A 136 14.05 17.48 -7.15
N TYR A 137 14.69 18.62 -6.92
CA TYR A 137 14.85 19.17 -5.58
C TYR A 137 13.49 19.36 -4.90
N GLY A 138 13.39 18.99 -3.63
CA GLY A 138 12.12 18.96 -2.90
C GLY A 138 11.30 17.68 -3.09
N LYS A 139 11.61 16.78 -4.04
CA LYS A 139 10.91 15.48 -4.17
C LYS A 139 11.43 14.40 -3.21
N GLU A 140 12.55 14.65 -2.52
CA GLU A 140 13.20 13.73 -1.57
C GLU A 140 13.63 12.39 -2.22
N ASN A 141 13.92 12.41 -3.52
CA ASN A 141 14.37 11.25 -4.30
C ASN A 141 15.74 11.47 -4.95
N LEU A 142 16.59 12.28 -4.30
CA LEU A 142 17.91 12.70 -4.79
C LEU A 142 19.07 11.85 -4.26
N ASN A 143 18.78 10.71 -3.62
CA ASN A 143 19.83 9.88 -3.03
C ASN A 143 20.61 9.12 -4.12
N GLU A 144 21.81 9.60 -4.41
CA GLU A 144 22.74 9.00 -5.38
C GLU A 144 23.11 7.53 -5.08
N LYS A 145 23.09 7.13 -3.80
CA LYS A 145 23.34 5.74 -3.38
C LYS A 145 22.11 4.84 -3.57
N LYS A 146 20.94 5.43 -3.87
CA LYS A 146 19.68 4.72 -4.10
C LYS A 146 19.03 5.20 -5.41
N PRO A 147 19.66 4.97 -6.56
CA PRO A 147 19.28 5.58 -7.84
C PRO A 147 17.95 5.09 -8.42
N ILE A 148 17.28 4.10 -7.82
CA ILE A 148 15.99 3.57 -8.28
C ILE A 148 14.86 3.91 -7.29
N GLN A 149 15.21 4.52 -6.14
CA GLN A 149 14.26 4.96 -5.14
C GLN A 149 13.37 6.07 -5.70
N TYR A 150 12.06 5.86 -5.65
CA TYR A 150 11.05 6.80 -6.13
C TYR A 150 10.73 7.88 -5.09
N TYR A 151 10.62 7.50 -3.81
CA TYR A 151 10.35 8.39 -2.68
C TYR A 151 11.14 7.96 -1.44
N GLU A 152 11.33 8.89 -0.49
CA GLU A 152 12.25 8.72 0.64
C GLU A 152 12.03 7.44 1.47
N LYS A 153 10.75 7.08 1.71
CA LYS A 153 10.35 5.93 2.52
C LYS A 153 10.23 4.62 1.75
N GLU A 154 10.50 4.60 0.44
CA GLU A 154 10.46 3.36 -0.33
C GLU A 154 11.55 2.41 0.18
N THR A 155 11.15 1.17 0.43
CA THR A 155 12.08 0.15 0.91
C THR A 155 13.01 -0.31 -0.20
N PHE A 156 14.18 -0.82 0.19
CA PHE A 156 15.12 -1.40 -0.77
C PHE A 156 14.50 -2.57 -1.54
N SER A 157 13.74 -3.43 -0.86
CA SER A 157 13.05 -4.57 -1.48
C SER A 157 12.05 -4.13 -2.55
N GLU A 158 11.23 -3.11 -2.28
CA GLU A 158 10.30 -2.53 -3.27
C GLU A 158 11.07 -1.97 -4.47
N SER A 159 12.15 -1.23 -4.23
CA SER A 159 12.98 -0.66 -5.29
C SER A 159 13.55 -1.75 -6.21
N ILE A 160 14.01 -2.87 -5.63
CA ILE A 160 14.54 -4.02 -6.39
C ILE A 160 13.44 -4.74 -7.18
N ILE A 161 12.27 -4.98 -6.59
CA ILE A 161 11.14 -5.58 -7.31
C ILE A 161 10.75 -4.74 -8.51
N ASN A 162 10.70 -3.41 -8.35
CA ASN A 162 10.39 -2.51 -9.45
C ASN A 162 11.48 -2.48 -10.53
N LEU A 163 12.75 -2.64 -10.16
CA LEU A 163 13.83 -2.86 -11.13
C LEU A 163 13.63 -4.16 -11.92
N ILE A 164 13.29 -5.26 -11.24
CA ILE A 164 13.02 -6.55 -11.87
C ILE A 164 11.83 -6.44 -12.85
N LYS A 165 10.80 -5.65 -12.50
CA LYS A 165 9.70 -5.29 -13.41
C LYS A 165 10.17 -4.52 -14.64
N LEU A 166 11.06 -3.53 -14.49
CA LEU A 166 11.64 -2.77 -15.62
C LEU A 166 12.33 -3.69 -16.64
N PHE A 167 13.02 -4.73 -16.16
CA PHE A 167 13.69 -5.72 -17.00
C PHE A 167 12.76 -6.84 -17.51
N LYS A 168 11.46 -6.78 -17.23
CA LYS A 168 10.45 -7.79 -17.61
C LYS A 168 10.71 -9.18 -17.05
N LEU A 169 11.47 -9.26 -15.95
CA LEU A 169 11.79 -10.52 -15.26
C LEU A 169 10.83 -10.82 -14.12
N TYR A 170 9.92 -9.89 -13.79
CA TYR A 170 8.96 -10.05 -12.70
C TYR A 170 8.06 -11.31 -12.80
N PRO A 171 7.61 -11.76 -13.99
CA PRO A 171 6.76 -12.96 -14.08
C PRO A 171 7.38 -14.21 -13.44
N THR A 172 8.71 -14.32 -13.39
CA THR A 172 9.38 -15.50 -12.82
C THR A 172 9.30 -15.55 -11.30
N ILE A 173 9.08 -14.41 -10.64
CA ILE A 173 9.03 -14.30 -9.17
C ILE A 173 7.65 -13.93 -8.64
N LYS A 174 6.72 -13.51 -9.51
CA LYS A 174 5.39 -13.02 -9.15
C LYS A 174 4.62 -13.99 -8.25
N ASN A 175 4.56 -15.28 -8.63
CA ASN A 175 3.84 -16.29 -7.87
C ASN A 175 4.41 -16.47 -6.45
N LEU A 176 5.74 -16.52 -6.31
CA LEU A 176 6.39 -16.62 -5.01
C LEU A 176 6.10 -15.39 -4.13
N GLU A 177 6.12 -14.18 -4.72
CA GLU A 177 5.79 -12.96 -3.99
C GLU A 177 4.32 -12.94 -3.52
N GLU A 178 3.39 -13.35 -4.39
CA GLU A 178 1.95 -13.46 -4.06
C GLU A 178 1.73 -14.43 -2.89
N GLN A 179 2.38 -15.60 -2.91
CA GLN A 179 2.32 -16.58 -1.81
C GLN A 179 2.87 -16.01 -0.51
N ILE A 180 4.02 -15.32 -0.55
CA ILE A 180 4.61 -14.68 0.63
C ILE A 180 3.66 -13.62 1.21
N ASN A 181 3.04 -12.82 0.35
CA ASN A 181 2.10 -11.78 0.77
C ASN A 181 0.82 -12.37 1.38
N ASP A 182 0.28 -13.44 0.81
CA ASP A 182 -0.87 -14.15 1.38
C ASP A 182 -0.56 -14.71 2.78
N ILE A 183 0.59 -15.38 2.94
CA ILE A 183 1.03 -15.90 4.26
C ILE A 183 1.22 -14.75 5.26
N LYS A 184 1.84 -13.64 4.85
CA LYS A 184 2.01 -12.45 5.71
C LYS A 184 0.66 -11.86 6.13
N ASN A 185 -0.30 -11.77 5.23
CA ASN A 185 -1.63 -11.24 5.51
C ASN A 185 -2.40 -12.16 6.47
N LYS A 186 -2.35 -13.48 6.26
CA LYS A 186 -2.92 -14.47 7.18
C LYS A 186 -2.30 -14.36 8.57
N LYS A 187 -0.97 -14.23 8.66
CA LYS A 187 -0.28 -14.01 9.94
C LYS A 187 -0.76 -12.74 10.63
N LYS A 188 -0.82 -11.61 9.92
CA LYS A 188 -1.33 -10.33 10.47
C LYS A 188 -2.76 -10.45 10.95
N PHE A 189 -3.64 -11.10 10.18
CA PHE A 189 -5.03 -11.32 10.57
C PHE A 189 -5.13 -12.12 11.88
N ILE A 190 -4.34 -13.18 12.04
CA ILE A 190 -4.28 -13.95 13.29
C ILE A 190 -3.76 -13.08 14.43
N GLU A 191 -2.69 -12.32 14.22
CA GLU A 191 -2.14 -11.42 15.24
C GLU A 191 -3.16 -10.35 15.69
N GLU A 192 -3.93 -9.79 14.77
CA GLU A 192 -5.01 -8.84 15.10
C GLU A 192 -6.18 -9.50 15.82
N ALA A 193 -6.59 -10.70 15.40
CA ALA A 193 -7.64 -11.47 16.08
C ALA A 193 -7.24 -11.80 17.53
N VAL A 194 -5.98 -12.14 17.75
CA VAL A 194 -5.41 -12.35 19.08
C VAL A 194 -5.41 -11.05 19.89
N LYS A 195 -4.95 -9.93 19.33
CA LYS A 195 -4.94 -8.61 20.01
C LYS A 195 -6.34 -8.14 20.42
N ARG A 196 -7.36 -8.45 19.61
CA ARG A 196 -8.77 -8.08 19.87
C ARG A 196 -9.53 -9.11 20.71
N ASN A 197 -8.84 -10.12 21.27
CA ASN A 197 -9.43 -11.20 22.07
C ASN A 197 -10.49 -12.05 21.33
N PHE A 198 -10.50 -12.05 19.99
CA PHE A 198 -11.34 -12.97 19.22
C PHE A 198 -10.77 -14.40 19.24
N VAL A 199 -9.45 -14.52 19.38
CA VAL A 199 -8.74 -15.80 19.51
C VAL A 199 -7.86 -15.74 20.76
N PRO A 200 -7.86 -16.78 21.62
CA PRO A 200 -7.02 -16.80 22.81
C PRO A 200 -5.53 -16.79 22.42
N ASN A 201 -4.75 -15.93 23.09
CA ASN A 201 -3.30 -15.91 22.93
C ASN A 201 -2.66 -17.07 23.71
N VAL A 202 -2.60 -18.25 23.10
CA VAL A 202 -2.03 -19.43 23.75
C VAL A 202 -0.53 -19.48 23.50
N THR A 203 0.25 -18.98 24.47
CA THR A 203 1.69 -19.21 24.50
C THR A 203 2.02 -20.61 25.01
N LYS A 204 3.23 -21.12 24.73
CA LYS A 204 3.67 -22.46 25.18
C LYS A 204 3.54 -22.66 26.69
N SER A 205 3.78 -21.61 27.48
CA SER A 205 3.63 -21.63 28.95
C SER A 205 2.16 -21.76 29.37
N ILE A 206 1.28 -20.97 28.77
CA ILE A 206 -0.17 -21.03 29.02
C ILE A 206 -0.73 -22.38 28.60
N PHE A 207 -0.27 -22.92 27.47
CA PHE A 207 -0.65 -24.25 27.00
C PHE A 207 -0.30 -25.33 28.04
N ASN A 208 0.94 -25.36 28.52
CA ASN A 208 1.37 -26.33 29.52
C ASN A 208 0.58 -26.17 30.83
N THR A 209 0.38 -24.93 31.30
CA THR A 209 -0.41 -24.65 32.50
C THR A 209 -1.87 -25.11 32.36
N ASN A 210 -2.47 -24.90 31.19
CA ASN A 210 -3.83 -25.36 30.91
C ASN A 210 -3.90 -26.88 30.84
N LYS A 211 -2.88 -27.53 30.27
CA LYS A 211 -2.77 -28.99 30.23
C LYS A 211 -2.67 -29.57 31.65
N ASP A 212 -1.79 -29.03 32.48
CA ASP A 212 -1.65 -29.47 33.88
C ASP A 212 -2.95 -29.26 34.68
N LYS A 213 -3.67 -28.17 34.42
CA LYS A 213 -5.00 -27.93 35.02
C LYS A 213 -6.04 -28.96 34.55
N ILE A 214 -6.07 -29.29 33.26
CA ILE A 214 -6.96 -30.32 32.73
C ILE A 214 -6.65 -31.67 33.37
N ASP A 215 -5.37 -32.04 33.49
CA ASP A 215 -4.94 -33.30 34.09
C ASP A 215 -5.33 -33.38 35.57
N LYS A 216 -5.15 -32.28 36.33
CA LYS A 216 -5.62 -32.18 37.72
C LYS A 216 -7.13 -32.33 37.85
N LEU A 217 -7.90 -31.56 37.06
CA LEU A 217 -9.36 -31.60 37.10
C LEU A 217 -9.89 -33.00 36.74
N ASN A 218 -9.26 -33.69 35.80
CA ASN A 218 -9.61 -35.07 35.47
C ASN A 218 -9.32 -36.06 36.61
N SER A 219 -8.21 -35.86 37.34
CA SER A 219 -7.90 -36.66 38.53
C SER A 219 -8.95 -36.43 39.62
N GLU A 220 -9.26 -35.17 39.93
CA GLU A 220 -10.29 -34.81 40.92
C GLU A 220 -11.66 -35.39 40.55
N LEU A 221 -12.01 -35.36 39.26
CA LEU A 221 -13.27 -35.93 38.76
C LEU A 221 -13.29 -37.47 38.90
N SER A 222 -12.16 -38.14 38.67
CA SER A 222 -12.00 -39.58 38.94
C SER A 222 -12.16 -39.89 40.43
N ASP A 223 -11.56 -39.11 41.30
CA ASP A 223 -11.58 -39.36 42.73
C ASP A 223 -12.97 -39.09 43.32
N LEU A 224 -13.67 -38.06 42.85
CA LEU A 224 -15.09 -37.84 43.16
C LEU A 224 -15.97 -39.00 42.67
N LYS A 225 -15.74 -39.53 41.47
CA LYS A 225 -16.47 -40.71 40.98
C LYS A 225 -16.26 -41.91 41.90
N LYS A 226 -15.01 -42.17 42.31
CA LYS A 226 -14.69 -43.26 43.25
C LYS A 226 -15.30 -43.02 44.62
N SER A 227 -15.28 -41.79 45.14
CA SER A 227 -15.86 -41.48 46.44
C SER A 227 -17.37 -41.70 46.43
N ILE A 228 -18.08 -41.25 45.39
CA ILE A 228 -19.52 -41.46 45.24
C ILE A 228 -19.85 -42.96 45.22
N ILE A 229 -19.11 -43.76 44.44
CA ILE A 229 -19.29 -45.22 44.39
C ILE A 229 -19.01 -45.85 45.77
N SER A 230 -17.97 -45.41 46.47
CA SER A 230 -17.65 -45.93 47.80
C SER A 230 -18.71 -45.57 48.85
N SER A 231 -19.28 -44.36 48.77
CA SER A 231 -20.34 -43.89 49.66
C SER A 231 -21.65 -44.63 49.40
N SER A 232 -22.01 -44.92 48.14
CA SER A 232 -23.19 -45.72 47.81
C SER A 232 -23.07 -47.16 48.32
N VAL A 233 -21.91 -47.80 48.13
CA VAL A 233 -21.65 -49.16 48.66
C VAL A 233 -21.68 -49.18 50.19
N SER A 234 -21.16 -48.13 50.85
CA SER A 234 -21.21 -48.02 52.31
C SER A 234 -22.64 -47.88 52.83
N ILE A 235 -23.49 -47.11 52.15
CA ILE A 235 -24.91 -46.96 52.49
C ILE A 235 -25.66 -48.28 52.31
N GLU A 236 -25.43 -49.00 51.21
CA GLU A 236 -26.01 -50.33 50.98
C GLU A 236 -25.62 -51.33 52.09
N ASN A 237 -24.35 -51.31 52.52
CA ASN A 237 -23.89 -52.16 53.61
C ASN A 237 -24.54 -51.81 54.95
N ILE A 238 -24.72 -50.52 55.26
CA ILE A 238 -25.41 -50.07 56.49
C ILE A 238 -26.87 -50.52 56.49
N ILE A 239 -27.58 -50.32 55.37
CA ILE A 239 -28.97 -50.78 55.23
C ILE A 239 -29.05 -52.29 55.40
N THR A 240 -28.10 -53.04 54.83
CA THR A 240 -28.06 -54.49 54.97
C THR A 240 -27.85 -54.91 56.43
N GLN A 241 -26.98 -54.22 57.18
CA GLN A 241 -26.79 -54.47 58.61
C GLN A 241 -28.02 -54.13 59.45
N GLU A 242 -28.67 -52.99 59.21
CA GLU A 242 -29.92 -52.64 59.89
C GLU A 242 -31.03 -53.67 59.63
N VAL A 243 -31.17 -54.13 58.38
CA VAL A 243 -32.12 -55.19 58.03
C VAL A 243 -31.82 -56.50 58.77
N ILE A 244 -30.55 -56.84 58.96
CA ILE A 244 -30.14 -58.02 59.74
C ILE A 244 -30.51 -57.85 61.23
N ILE A 245 -30.24 -56.68 61.81
CA ILE A 245 -30.57 -56.37 63.21
C ILE A 245 -32.09 -56.42 63.44
N LEU A 246 -32.87 -55.82 62.54
CA LEU A 246 -34.34 -55.85 62.61
C LEU A 246 -34.90 -57.28 62.47
N LYS A 247 -34.30 -58.12 61.61
CA LYS A 247 -34.66 -59.54 61.53
C LYS A 247 -34.36 -60.29 62.82
N GLN A 248 -33.22 -60.01 63.48
CA GLN A 248 -32.86 -60.64 64.75
C GLN A 248 -33.81 -60.23 65.89
N GLN A 249 -34.22 -58.96 65.95
CA GLN A 249 -35.20 -58.48 66.93
C GLN A 249 -36.59 -59.11 66.74
N LYS A 250 -36.96 -59.42 65.49
CA LYS A 250 -38.24 -60.07 65.15
C LYS A 250 -38.28 -61.57 65.52
N ILE A 251 -37.16 -62.19 65.86
CA ILE A 251 -37.06 -63.60 66.29
C ILE A 251 -37.24 -63.74 67.82
N ILE A 252 -37.28 -62.63 68.56
CA ILE A 252 -37.33 -62.61 70.03
C ILE A 252 -38.76 -62.36 70.59
N TYR A 253 -39.78 -62.29 69.73
CA TYR A 253 -41.20 -62.28 70.10
C TYR A 253 -41.95 -63.40 69.38
#